data_AF-A0A4Q0Y8L1-F1
#
_entry.id   AF-A0A4Q0Y8L1-F1
#
_cell.length_a   1.000
_cell.length_b   1.000
_cell.length_c   1.000
_cell.angle_alpha   90.00
_cell.angle_beta   90.00
_cell.angle_gamma   90.00
#
_symmetry.space_group_name_H-M   'P 1'
#
loop_
_entity.id
_entity.type
_entity.pdbx_description
1 polymer ?
#
loop_
_entity_poly.entity_id
_entity_poly.type
_entity_poly.pdbx_seq_one_letter_code
_entity_poly.pdbx_strand_id
1 'polypeptide(L)'
;MKLLFKSTLVLFTTALLSQAFAKTTICYKKDWNSPATIEVEKLEGGECKGELSYRDMLKNGWFLKDIKIEKGKDGLNYIYTLTDKRVVEIDNATILKNEYKKLDYRPFAIKILNVTDETATINVGNLRVGQSGIVQHYYEDNKTLIVSNAYVTSSNETASTLKFFPFTDLKQNAIPTSNRKPVTGDVIIMNYMYDSSLIIAPSQDAFSATREKYKDNNFLHSDLFAAKLKSEGIPTPPKEVIQEYAISQNLGTIFFIIDNTIYVVDSKTFAILDKDIISYNYIENKRMPFYTRVEKIEKNIFTSMLDYKSWFGFLNKIFGDDTRSEDERLLENEIAAGELTVKGEVYNNYYETMLGIKK
;
A
#
# COMPACT_ATOMS: atom_id res chain seq x y z
N MET A 1 -53.97 32.45 41.98
CA MET A 1 -53.45 31.63 40.85
C MET A 1 -51.94 31.78 40.84
N LYS A 2 -51.22 30.89 41.53
CA LYS A 2 -49.74 30.89 41.64
C LYS A 2 -49.22 29.82 40.67
N LEU A 3 -48.57 30.25 39.59
CA LEU A 3 -48.01 29.35 38.58
C LEU A 3 -46.64 28.85 39.05
N LEU A 4 -46.58 27.53 39.22
CA LEU A 4 -45.44 26.74 39.65
C LEU A 4 -44.28 26.83 38.64
N PHE A 5 -43.08 27.06 39.17
CA PHE A 5 -41.82 27.01 38.44
C PHE A 5 -41.56 25.61 37.88
N LYS A 6 -41.29 25.56 36.57
CA LYS A 6 -40.80 24.38 35.85
C LYS A 6 -39.35 24.10 36.26
N SER A 7 -39.09 22.91 36.80
CA SER A 7 -37.75 22.32 36.92
C SER A 7 -37.69 21.11 35.99
N THR A 8 -37.40 21.35 34.71
CA THR A 8 -36.98 20.28 33.79
C THR A 8 -35.50 20.05 33.98
N LEU A 9 -35.18 18.93 34.64
CA LEU A 9 -33.84 18.38 34.77
C LEU A 9 -33.35 17.97 33.36
N VAL A 10 -32.53 18.79 32.72
CA VAL A 10 -31.86 18.44 31.47
C VAL A 10 -30.71 17.49 31.83
N LEU A 11 -30.95 16.18 31.62
CA LEU A 11 -29.89 15.18 31.54
C LEU A 11 -29.02 15.51 30.32
N PHE A 12 -27.93 16.24 30.55
CA PHE A 12 -26.80 16.32 29.63
C PHE A 12 -26.14 14.94 29.59
N THR A 13 -26.59 14.09 28.67
CA THR A 13 -25.80 12.93 28.24
C THR A 13 -24.63 13.48 27.43
N THR A 14 -23.51 13.73 28.10
CA THR A 14 -22.23 13.90 27.43
C THR A 14 -21.89 12.59 26.75
N ALA A 15 -22.24 12.49 25.46
CA ALA A 15 -21.63 11.53 24.57
C ALA A 15 -20.13 11.82 24.55
N LEU A 16 -19.40 11.11 25.40
CA LEU A 16 -17.95 10.98 25.32
C LEU A 16 -17.64 10.31 23.97
N LEU A 17 -17.47 11.14 22.94
CA LEU A 17 -16.72 10.77 21.75
C LEU A 17 -15.29 10.49 22.23
N SER A 18 -15.03 9.24 22.58
CA SER A 18 -13.68 8.74 22.74
C SER A 18 -13.03 8.80 21.35
N GLN A 19 -12.32 9.90 21.09
CA GLN A 19 -11.32 9.90 20.02
C GLN A 19 -10.29 8.86 20.45
N ALA A 20 -10.38 7.66 19.88
CA ALA A 20 -9.41 6.61 20.11
C ALA A 20 -8.05 7.11 19.60
N PHE A 21 -7.20 7.59 20.51
CA PHE A 21 -5.82 7.92 20.18
C PHE A 21 -5.12 6.65 19.71
N ALA A 22 -4.36 6.74 18.61
CA ALA A 22 -3.57 5.62 18.11
C ALA A 22 -2.57 5.18 19.18
N LYS A 23 -2.47 3.89 19.46
CA LYS A 23 -1.44 3.36 20.35
C LYS A 23 -0.13 3.36 19.60
N THR A 24 0.92 3.85 20.25
CA THR A 24 2.28 3.81 19.71
C THR A 24 3.17 3.02 20.66
N THR A 25 4.13 2.29 20.10
CA THR A 25 5.09 1.50 20.88
C THR A 25 6.46 1.58 20.24
N ILE A 26 7.51 1.46 21.05
CA ILE A 26 8.90 1.51 20.60
C ILE A 26 9.53 0.15 20.86
N CYS A 27 10.09 -0.43 19.80
CA CYS A 27 10.85 -1.68 19.85
C CYS A 27 12.26 -1.43 19.34
N TYR A 28 13.27 -2.01 19.99
CA TYR A 28 14.66 -1.71 19.65
C TYR A 28 15.61 -2.91 19.79
N LYS A 29 16.75 -2.83 19.11
CA LYS A 29 17.90 -3.74 19.27
C LYS A 29 19.17 -2.91 19.29
N LYS A 30 20.06 -3.18 20.24
CA LYS A 30 21.34 -2.45 20.36
C LYS A 30 22.50 -3.29 19.83
N ASP A 31 23.49 -2.61 19.27
CA ASP A 31 24.78 -3.18 18.87
C ASP A 31 24.66 -4.45 18.01
N TRP A 32 23.73 -4.45 17.06
CA TRP A 32 23.44 -5.61 16.22
C TRP A 32 24.35 -5.67 14.99
N ASN A 33 24.92 -6.85 14.74
CA ASN A 33 25.97 -7.08 13.75
C ASN A 33 25.53 -7.80 12.48
N SER A 34 24.27 -8.19 12.41
CA SER A 34 23.72 -8.91 11.26
C SER A 34 22.56 -8.15 10.63
N PRO A 35 22.79 -7.01 9.95
CA PRO A 35 21.70 -6.18 9.39
C PRO A 35 20.70 -6.94 8.52
N ALA A 36 21.15 -8.01 7.85
CA ALA A 36 20.29 -8.84 7.01
C ALA A 36 19.19 -9.59 7.78
N THR A 37 19.39 -9.85 9.08
CA THR A 37 18.47 -10.65 9.90
C THR A 37 17.70 -9.82 10.93
N ILE A 38 17.89 -8.49 10.99
CA ILE A 38 17.29 -7.66 12.04
C ILE A 38 15.76 -7.73 12.08
N GLU A 39 15.10 -7.90 10.93
CA GLU A 39 13.63 -7.89 10.87
C GLU A 39 12.97 -9.14 11.44
N VAL A 40 13.72 -10.25 11.52
CA VAL A 40 13.29 -11.53 12.12
C VAL A 40 13.86 -11.73 13.52
N GLU A 41 14.76 -10.86 13.96
CA GLU A 41 15.37 -10.91 15.29
C GLU A 41 14.42 -10.33 16.34
N LYS A 42 14.40 -10.93 17.54
CA LYS A 42 13.55 -10.46 18.64
C LYS A 42 14.01 -9.09 19.14
N LEU A 43 13.05 -8.19 19.31
CA LEU A 43 13.27 -6.81 19.70
C LEU A 43 12.89 -6.57 21.16
N GLU A 44 13.65 -5.71 21.82
CA GLU A 44 13.41 -5.28 23.19
C GLU A 44 12.44 -4.09 23.24
N GLY A 45 11.84 -3.88 24.41
CA GLY A 45 11.00 -2.70 24.68
C GLY A 45 9.54 -2.83 24.24
N GLY A 46 8.72 -1.91 24.76
CA GLY A 46 7.32 -1.73 24.38
C GLY A 46 6.52 -3.03 24.35
N GLU A 47 5.82 -3.25 23.24
CA GLU A 47 5.02 -4.45 23.00
C GLU A 47 5.85 -5.63 22.48
N CYS A 48 7.11 -5.41 22.06
CA CYS A 48 7.97 -6.49 21.60
C CYS A 48 8.51 -7.36 22.73
N LYS A 49 8.78 -6.76 23.91
CA LYS A 49 9.09 -7.44 25.18
C LYS A 49 10.23 -8.48 25.13
N GLY A 50 11.12 -8.40 24.14
CA GLY A 50 12.17 -9.40 23.91
C GLY A 50 11.64 -10.71 23.31
N GLU A 51 10.37 -10.77 22.92
CA GLU A 51 9.69 -11.97 22.42
C GLU A 51 9.33 -11.87 20.93
N LEU A 52 8.97 -10.68 20.46
CA LEU A 52 8.50 -10.43 19.09
C LEU A 52 9.56 -9.72 18.24
N SER A 53 9.67 -10.14 16.98
CA SER A 53 10.44 -9.43 15.95
C SER A 53 9.63 -8.32 15.28
N TYR A 54 10.27 -7.46 14.49
CA TYR A 54 9.55 -6.49 13.64
C TYR A 54 8.53 -7.19 12.73
N ARG A 55 8.89 -8.33 12.13
CA ARG A 55 7.95 -9.10 11.29
C ARG A 55 6.79 -9.69 12.08
N ASP A 56 6.99 -10.09 13.33
CA ASP A 56 5.90 -10.56 14.18
C ASP A 56 4.96 -9.42 14.56
N MET A 57 5.51 -8.22 14.81
CA MET A 57 4.70 -7.03 15.05
C MET A 57 3.80 -6.68 13.85
N LEU A 58 4.34 -6.75 12.62
CA LEU A 58 3.55 -6.55 11.40
C LEU A 58 2.40 -7.57 11.30
N LYS A 59 2.68 -8.85 11.56
CA LYS A 59 1.65 -9.91 11.60
C LYS A 59 0.59 -9.67 12.68
N ASN A 60 0.99 -9.08 13.79
CA ASN A 60 0.11 -8.74 14.91
C ASN A 60 -0.67 -7.42 14.70
N GLY A 61 -0.64 -6.85 13.48
CA GLY A 61 -1.42 -5.66 13.13
C GLY A 61 -0.78 -4.33 13.51
N TRP A 62 0.52 -4.30 13.81
CA TRP A 62 1.27 -3.06 13.98
C TRP A 62 1.84 -2.58 12.65
N PHE A 63 1.94 -1.28 12.47
CA PHE A 63 2.48 -0.63 11.28
C PHE A 63 3.68 0.23 11.64
N LEU A 64 4.64 0.33 10.74
CA LEU A 64 5.82 1.17 10.92
C LEU A 64 5.43 2.66 10.87
N LYS A 65 5.61 3.37 11.99
CA LYS A 65 5.45 4.83 12.07
C LYS A 65 6.78 5.55 11.82
N ASP A 66 7.89 4.99 12.26
CA ASP A 66 9.23 5.54 12.07
C ASP A 66 10.32 4.48 12.31
N ILE A 67 11.49 4.63 11.68
CA ILE A 67 12.66 3.79 11.91
C ILE A 67 13.94 4.62 12.02
N LYS A 68 14.66 4.41 13.13
CA LYS A 68 15.96 5.00 13.38
C LYS A 68 17.03 3.91 13.36
N ILE A 69 18.06 4.10 12.54
CA ILE A 69 19.25 3.24 12.51
C ILE A 69 20.46 4.12 12.84
N GLU A 70 21.13 3.82 13.94
CA GLU A 70 22.27 4.60 14.43
C GLU A 70 23.50 3.72 14.60
N LYS A 71 24.69 4.33 14.52
CA LYS A 71 25.93 3.64 14.84
C LYS A 71 25.98 3.32 16.34
N GLY A 72 26.16 2.04 16.67
CA GLY A 72 26.41 1.55 18.02
C GLY A 72 27.90 1.47 18.34
N LYS A 73 28.22 0.86 19.48
CA LYS A 73 29.60 0.57 19.90
C LYS A 73 30.19 -0.55 19.06
N ASP A 74 29.48 -1.68 18.99
CA ASP A 74 29.96 -2.89 18.33
C ASP A 74 29.19 -3.23 17.04
N GLY A 75 28.10 -2.50 16.75
CA GLY A 75 27.20 -2.75 15.61
C GLY A 75 26.27 -1.58 15.29
N LEU A 76 25.05 -1.88 14.82
CA LEU A 76 24.00 -0.88 14.59
C LEU A 76 22.91 -0.96 15.66
N ASN A 77 22.43 0.20 16.08
CA ASN A 77 21.27 0.34 16.94
C ASN A 77 20.04 0.56 16.06
N TYR A 78 19.01 -0.27 16.25
CA TYR A 78 17.74 -0.18 15.55
C TYR A 78 16.66 0.23 16.52
N ILE A 79 15.89 1.26 16.17
CA ILE A 79 14.75 1.74 16.96
C ILE A 79 13.56 1.88 16.02
N TYR A 80 12.57 1.03 16.21
CA TYR A 80 11.31 1.02 15.49
C TYR A 80 10.25 1.71 16.32
N THR A 81 9.60 2.73 15.75
CA THR A 81 8.37 3.29 16.30
C THR A 81 7.21 2.69 15.52
N LEU A 82 6.31 2.00 16.21
CA LEU A 82 5.19 1.27 15.63
C LEU A 82 3.85 1.86 16.10
N THR A 83 2.80 1.69 15.30
CA THR A 83 1.44 2.18 15.56
C THR A 83 0.40 1.12 15.22
N ASP A 84 -0.73 1.10 15.93
CA ASP A 84 -1.86 0.18 15.67
C ASP A 84 -2.83 0.68 14.58
N LYS A 85 -2.60 1.89 14.06
CA LYS A 85 -3.34 2.46 12.91
C LYS A 85 -2.49 2.48 11.65
N ARG A 86 -3.11 2.20 10.50
CA ARG A 86 -2.46 2.37 9.19
C ARG A 86 -2.01 3.82 9.02
N VAL A 87 -0.77 4.01 8.60
CA VAL A 87 -0.19 5.35 8.38
C VAL A 87 -0.82 6.02 7.15
N VAL A 88 -1.15 5.21 6.14
CA VAL A 88 -1.86 5.62 4.94
C VAL A 88 -3.16 4.82 4.84
N GLU A 89 -4.28 5.54 4.82
CA GLU A 89 -5.61 4.99 4.63
C GLU A 89 -6.36 5.88 3.64
N ILE A 90 -6.76 5.29 2.51
CA ILE A 90 -7.41 5.98 1.40
C ILE A 90 -8.69 5.22 1.04
N ASP A 91 -9.81 5.94 0.99
CA ASP A 91 -11.08 5.41 0.50
C ASP A 91 -11.26 5.68 -0.99
N ASN A 92 -10.86 4.70 -1.81
CA ASN A 92 -10.94 4.77 -3.27
C ASN A 92 -12.38 4.97 -3.79
N ALA A 93 -13.40 4.48 -3.09
CA ALA A 93 -14.79 4.65 -3.50
C ALA A 93 -15.24 6.12 -3.49
N THR A 94 -14.62 6.94 -2.62
CA THR A 94 -14.92 8.36 -2.50
C THR A 94 -14.15 9.21 -3.53
N ILE A 95 -12.97 8.76 -3.97
CA ILE A 95 -12.09 9.47 -4.92
C ILE A 95 -12.65 9.48 -6.34
N LEU A 96 -13.27 8.37 -6.77
CA LEU A 96 -13.80 8.18 -8.13
C LEU A 96 -14.97 9.13 -8.51
N LYS A 97 -15.44 9.98 -7.58
CA LYS A 97 -16.59 10.87 -7.78
C LYS A 97 -16.21 12.27 -8.30
N ASN A 98 -14.92 12.65 -8.29
CA ASN A 98 -14.45 14.01 -8.58
C ASN A 98 -13.55 14.09 -9.83
N GLU A 99 -13.94 13.45 -10.94
CA GLU A 99 -13.13 13.38 -12.16
C GLU A 99 -13.57 14.42 -13.22
N TYR A 100 -12.88 15.56 -13.31
CA TYR A 100 -12.98 16.45 -14.49
C TYR A 100 -11.63 16.79 -15.13
N LYS A 101 -10.49 16.42 -14.53
CA LYS A 101 -9.15 16.72 -15.06
C LYS A 101 -8.31 15.47 -15.16
N LYS A 102 -7.74 15.21 -16.35
CA LYS A 102 -6.78 14.12 -16.63
C LYS A 102 -5.53 14.24 -15.73
N LEU A 103 -4.94 13.11 -15.35
CA LEU A 103 -3.70 13.07 -14.58
C LEU A 103 -2.57 13.68 -15.40
N ASP A 104 -1.75 14.53 -14.78
CA ASP A 104 -0.39 14.73 -15.26
C ASP A 104 0.51 13.75 -14.50
N TYR A 105 1.14 12.84 -15.25
CA TYR A 105 2.04 11.82 -14.71
C TYR A 105 3.46 12.34 -14.50
N ARG A 106 3.80 13.51 -15.04
CA ARG A 106 5.18 14.02 -15.01
C ARG A 106 5.57 14.40 -13.59
N PRO A 107 6.81 14.08 -13.17
CA PRO A 107 7.33 14.54 -11.90
C PRO A 107 7.49 16.07 -11.93
N PHE A 108 7.15 16.71 -10.83
CA PHE A 108 7.38 18.14 -10.64
C PHE A 108 7.81 18.44 -9.21
N ALA A 109 8.67 19.46 -9.08
CA ALA A 109 9.26 19.86 -7.82
C ALA A 109 8.64 21.18 -7.34
N ILE A 110 8.27 21.25 -6.05
CA ILE A 110 7.77 22.47 -5.43
C ILE A 110 8.19 22.54 -3.96
N LYS A 111 8.36 23.75 -3.42
CA LYS A 111 8.64 23.94 -1.99
C LYS A 111 7.42 23.64 -1.13
N ILE A 112 7.65 22.93 -0.02
CA ILE A 112 6.63 22.73 1.01
C ILE A 112 6.57 23.95 1.95
N LEU A 113 5.36 24.27 2.37
CA LEU A 113 5.01 25.40 3.23
C LEU A 113 4.20 24.92 4.44
N ASN A 114 4.10 25.74 5.49
CA ASN A 114 3.28 25.49 6.68
C ASN A 114 3.48 24.09 7.27
N VAL A 115 4.75 23.68 7.42
CA VAL A 115 5.12 22.34 7.86
C VAL A 115 4.82 22.16 9.35
N THR A 116 4.09 21.10 9.67
CA THR A 116 3.89 20.56 11.02
C THR A 116 4.63 19.23 11.17
N ASP A 117 4.50 18.55 12.31
CA ASP A 117 5.08 17.21 12.50
C ASP A 117 4.55 16.16 11.51
N GLU A 118 3.31 16.31 11.02
CA GLU A 118 2.65 15.29 10.20
C GLU A 118 2.22 15.80 8.82
N THR A 119 2.13 17.11 8.62
CA THR A 119 1.54 17.69 7.40
C THR A 119 2.32 18.87 6.86
N ALA A 120 2.07 19.20 5.60
CA ALA A 120 2.51 20.43 4.97
C ALA A 120 1.52 20.84 3.89
N THR A 121 1.73 22.03 3.32
CA THR A 121 0.94 22.56 2.21
C THR A 121 1.83 22.89 1.01
N ILE A 122 1.29 22.79 -0.20
CA ILE A 122 1.93 23.25 -1.43
C ILE A 122 0.97 24.13 -2.23
N ASN A 123 1.52 25.12 -2.95
CA ASN A 123 0.76 26.03 -3.81
C ASN A 123 0.51 25.43 -5.20
N VAL A 124 0.06 24.17 -5.23
CA VAL A 124 -0.40 23.46 -6.42
C VAL A 124 -1.73 22.84 -6.08
N GLY A 125 -2.76 23.19 -6.84
CA GLY A 125 -4.10 22.62 -6.70
C GLY A 125 -4.42 21.59 -7.77
N ASN A 126 -5.66 21.12 -7.74
CA ASN A 126 -6.21 20.06 -8.59
C ASN A 126 -5.40 18.75 -8.55
N LEU A 127 -4.76 18.46 -7.43
CA LEU A 127 -4.09 17.20 -7.18
C LEU A 127 -5.10 16.18 -6.64
N ARG A 128 -4.85 14.90 -6.94
CA ARG A 128 -5.75 13.82 -6.53
C ARG A 128 -5.34 13.31 -5.16
N VAL A 129 -6.32 13.06 -4.31
CA VAL A 129 -6.10 12.45 -3.01
C VAL A 129 -5.40 11.11 -3.19
N GLY A 130 -4.33 10.91 -2.43
CA GLY A 130 -3.46 9.74 -2.52
C GLY A 130 -2.31 9.85 -3.53
N GLN A 131 -2.21 10.91 -4.34
CA GLN A 131 -0.98 11.16 -5.11
C GLN A 131 0.21 11.31 -4.17
N SER A 132 1.28 10.58 -4.43
CA SER A 132 2.48 10.59 -3.58
C SER A 132 3.67 11.31 -4.20
N GLY A 133 4.63 11.62 -3.34
CA GLY A 133 5.90 12.23 -3.68
C GLY A 133 6.94 12.00 -2.59
N ILE A 134 8.18 12.42 -2.88
CA ILE A 134 9.29 12.37 -1.93
C ILE A 134 9.67 13.79 -1.50
N VAL A 135 9.97 13.98 -0.22
CA VAL A 135 10.45 15.24 0.32
C VAL A 135 11.97 15.20 0.40
N GLN A 136 12.60 16.21 -0.18
CA GLN A 136 14.02 16.34 -0.33
C GLN A 136 14.52 17.62 0.32
N HIS A 137 15.55 17.47 1.15
CA HIS A 137 16.31 18.57 1.70
C HIS A 137 17.54 18.83 0.83
N TYR A 138 17.85 20.11 0.61
CA TYR A 138 19.03 20.56 -0.11
C TYR A 138 20.02 21.20 0.87
N TYR A 139 21.26 20.74 0.84
CA TYR A 139 22.39 21.34 1.56
C TYR A 139 23.12 22.36 0.67
N GLU A 140 23.93 23.23 1.30
CA GLU A 140 24.66 24.31 0.61
C GLU A 140 25.65 23.81 -0.46
N ASP A 141 26.14 22.58 -0.34
CA ASP A 141 27.13 21.97 -1.24
C ASP A 141 26.51 21.13 -2.37
N ASN A 142 25.26 21.44 -2.75
CA ASN A 142 24.46 20.70 -3.72
C ASN A 142 24.19 19.23 -3.34
N LYS A 143 24.52 18.81 -2.11
CA LYS A 143 24.09 17.50 -1.61
C LYS A 143 22.62 17.53 -1.26
N THR A 144 21.99 16.39 -1.43
CA THR A 144 20.56 16.26 -1.19
C THR A 144 20.24 15.01 -0.41
N LEU A 145 19.21 15.09 0.41
CA LEU A 145 18.74 13.97 1.22
C LEU A 145 17.23 13.85 1.12
N ILE A 146 16.74 12.64 0.83
CA ILE A 146 15.32 12.32 0.98
C ILE A 146 15.04 12.16 2.47
N VAL A 147 14.09 12.94 2.99
CA VAL A 147 13.77 13.00 4.43
C VAL A 147 12.44 12.35 4.76
N SER A 148 11.52 12.24 3.79
CA SER A 148 10.20 11.67 4.03
C SER A 148 9.49 11.34 2.72
N ASN A 149 8.50 10.46 2.76
CA ASN A 149 7.45 10.43 1.76
C ASN A 149 6.33 11.39 2.14
N ALA A 150 5.51 11.79 1.16
CA ALA A 150 4.31 12.56 1.39
C ALA A 150 3.21 12.13 0.41
N TYR A 151 1.95 12.30 0.81
CA TYR A 151 0.82 12.13 -0.09
C TYR A 151 -0.25 13.19 0.11
N VAL A 152 -1.01 13.47 -0.95
CA VAL A 152 -2.10 14.45 -0.95
C VAL A 152 -3.29 13.92 -0.15
N THR A 153 -3.73 14.67 0.86
CA THR A 153 -4.94 14.36 1.65
C THR A 153 -6.14 15.21 1.23
N SER A 154 -5.89 16.41 0.72
CA SER A 154 -6.90 17.29 0.16
C SER A 154 -6.28 18.25 -0.86
N SER A 155 -7.07 18.66 -1.85
CA SER A 155 -6.68 19.66 -2.83
C SER A 155 -7.87 20.53 -3.18
N ASN A 156 -7.63 21.83 -3.31
CA ASN A 156 -8.53 22.76 -3.97
C ASN A 156 -7.92 23.20 -5.32
N GLU A 157 -8.43 24.27 -5.94
CA GLU A 157 -7.95 24.74 -7.24
C GLU A 157 -6.52 25.30 -7.24
N THR A 158 -6.02 25.79 -6.11
CA THR A 158 -4.76 26.54 -6.01
C THR A 158 -3.73 25.91 -5.07
N ALA A 159 -4.16 25.07 -4.12
CA ALA A 159 -3.31 24.49 -3.09
C ALA A 159 -3.72 23.07 -2.72
N SER A 160 -2.76 22.31 -2.18
CA SER A 160 -2.94 20.96 -1.67
C SER A 160 -2.34 20.80 -0.29
N THR A 161 -2.98 19.96 0.52
CA THR A 161 -2.46 19.51 1.82
C THR A 161 -1.83 18.15 1.66
N LEU A 162 -0.64 18.00 2.24
CA LEU A 162 0.17 16.80 2.23
C LEU A 162 0.25 16.21 3.63
N LYS A 163 0.30 14.88 3.73
CA LYS A 163 0.62 14.16 4.96
C LYS A 163 1.89 13.34 4.77
N PHE A 164 2.79 13.44 5.74
CA PHE A 164 4.07 12.73 5.74
C PHE A 164 3.92 11.30 6.20
N PHE A 165 4.78 10.43 5.66
CA PHE A 165 4.98 9.07 6.14
C PHE A 165 6.43 8.63 5.87
N PRO A 166 6.94 7.61 6.59
CA PRO A 166 8.33 7.21 6.47
C PRO A 166 8.76 6.88 5.05
N PHE A 167 9.97 7.30 4.69
CA PHE A 167 10.62 6.85 3.47
C PHE A 167 11.25 5.47 3.69
N THR A 168 10.65 4.45 3.09
CA THR A 168 11.11 3.04 3.19
C THR A 168 11.39 2.41 1.83
N ASP A 169 11.29 3.20 0.76
CA ASP A 169 11.35 2.74 -0.62
C ASP A 169 12.69 2.09 -0.98
N LEU A 170 13.77 2.61 -0.40
CA LEU A 170 15.14 2.10 -0.56
C LEU A 170 15.72 1.65 0.78
N LYS A 171 14.92 0.99 1.61
CA LYS A 171 15.35 0.57 2.95
C LYS A 171 16.61 -0.29 2.89
N GLN A 172 17.67 0.18 3.55
CA GLN A 172 18.93 -0.55 3.72
C GLN A 172 19.21 -0.70 5.21
N ASN A 173 19.01 -1.90 5.76
CA ASN A 173 19.24 -2.16 7.18
C ASN A 173 20.71 -1.96 7.58
N ALA A 174 21.64 -1.92 6.62
CA ALA A 174 23.07 -1.74 6.87
C ALA A 174 23.53 -0.27 6.90
N ILE A 175 22.63 0.69 6.66
CA ILE A 175 22.98 2.12 6.55
C ILE A 175 22.24 2.92 7.64
N PRO A 176 22.92 3.82 8.37
CA PRO A 176 22.26 4.72 9.30
C PRO A 176 21.19 5.58 8.62
N THR A 177 20.09 5.83 9.32
CA THR A 177 19.04 6.75 8.85
C THR A 177 19.27 8.16 9.38
N SER A 178 18.72 9.15 8.70
CA SER A 178 18.77 10.54 9.16
C SER A 178 17.65 10.82 10.15
N ASN A 179 17.95 11.61 11.19
CA ASN A 179 16.96 12.10 12.15
C ASN A 179 16.25 13.38 11.68
N ARG A 180 16.54 13.82 10.45
CA ARG A 180 16.00 15.06 9.89
C ARG A 180 14.54 14.86 9.52
N LYS A 181 13.67 15.70 10.09
CA LYS A 181 12.27 15.83 9.68
C LYS A 181 12.13 16.86 8.55
N PRO A 182 11.05 16.79 7.75
CA PRO A 182 10.67 17.86 6.82
C PRO A 182 10.59 19.22 7.51
N VAL A 183 11.06 20.27 6.84
CA VAL A 183 10.92 21.67 7.29
C VAL A 183 10.45 22.57 6.16
N THR A 184 9.85 23.71 6.50
CA THR A 184 9.44 24.71 5.52
C THR A 184 10.64 25.12 4.65
N GLY A 185 10.44 25.10 3.33
CA GLY A 185 11.50 25.38 2.34
C GLY A 185 12.16 24.15 1.74
N ASP A 186 11.98 22.96 2.32
CA ASP A 186 12.30 21.70 1.65
C ASP A 186 11.46 21.56 0.36
N VAL A 187 11.91 20.70 -0.55
CA VAL A 187 11.26 20.49 -1.85
C VAL A 187 10.57 19.14 -1.85
N ILE A 188 9.30 19.10 -2.24
CA ILE A 188 8.63 17.85 -2.60
C ILE A 188 8.72 17.63 -4.10
N ILE A 189 9.09 16.41 -4.50
CA ILE A 189 9.00 15.91 -5.87
C ILE A 189 7.74 15.04 -5.93
N MET A 190 6.67 15.61 -6.48
CA MET A 190 5.40 14.90 -6.71
C MET A 190 5.51 13.99 -7.93
N ASN A 191 4.64 12.96 -8.00
CA ASN A 191 4.62 11.98 -9.07
C ASN A 191 5.97 11.27 -9.26
N TYR A 192 6.69 11.08 -8.16
CA TYR A 192 8.01 10.46 -8.18
C TYR A 192 7.90 9.03 -8.72
N MET A 193 8.62 8.75 -9.82
CA MET A 193 8.65 7.45 -10.51
C MET A 193 7.31 6.99 -11.11
N TYR A 194 6.38 7.91 -11.40
CA TYR A 194 5.11 7.55 -12.03
C TYR A 194 5.22 7.04 -13.48
N ASP A 195 6.39 7.26 -14.09
CA ASP A 195 6.82 6.72 -15.39
C ASP A 195 7.46 5.32 -15.29
N SER A 196 7.46 4.71 -14.10
CA SER A 196 7.87 3.33 -13.88
C SER A 196 6.78 2.56 -13.16
N SER A 197 6.25 1.50 -13.80
CA SER A 197 5.02 0.85 -13.34
C SER A 197 5.02 -0.67 -13.42
N LEU A 198 4.13 -1.27 -12.63
CA LEU A 198 3.77 -2.69 -12.73
C LEU A 198 2.42 -2.84 -13.44
N ILE A 199 2.27 -3.86 -14.29
CA ILE A 199 0.98 -4.22 -14.89
C ILE A 199 0.46 -5.50 -14.23
N ILE A 200 -0.78 -5.45 -13.74
CA ILE A 200 -1.59 -6.58 -13.28
C ILE A 200 -2.72 -6.76 -14.29
N ALA A 201 -2.51 -7.66 -15.25
CA ALA A 201 -3.42 -7.90 -16.36
C ALA A 201 -3.91 -9.36 -16.39
N PRO A 202 -5.14 -9.64 -16.85
CA PRO A 202 -5.70 -10.98 -16.86
C PRO A 202 -5.20 -11.87 -18.00
N SER A 203 -4.64 -11.27 -19.06
CA SER A 203 -4.24 -11.96 -20.29
C SER A 203 -3.06 -11.26 -20.98
N GLN A 204 -2.42 -11.97 -21.92
CA GLN A 204 -1.35 -11.42 -22.75
C GLN A 204 -1.83 -10.23 -23.59
N ASP A 205 -3.04 -10.32 -24.12
CA ASP A 205 -3.61 -9.28 -24.98
C ASP A 205 -3.89 -8.01 -24.19
N ALA A 206 -4.46 -8.14 -22.98
CA ALA A 206 -4.64 -7.02 -22.06
C ALA A 206 -3.29 -6.38 -21.66
N PHE A 207 -2.30 -7.21 -21.35
CA PHE A 207 -0.95 -6.73 -21.02
C PHE A 207 -0.32 -5.96 -22.18
N SER A 208 -0.38 -6.53 -23.39
CA SER A 208 0.25 -5.97 -24.59
C SER A 208 -0.45 -4.68 -25.03
N ALA A 209 -1.78 -4.67 -25.06
CA ALA A 209 -2.57 -3.48 -25.38
C ALA A 209 -2.35 -2.35 -24.36
N THR A 210 -2.14 -2.68 -23.08
CA THR A 210 -1.82 -1.67 -22.05
C THR A 210 -0.46 -1.03 -22.30
N ARG A 211 0.56 -1.85 -22.60
CA ARG A 211 1.90 -1.33 -22.94
C ARG A 211 1.89 -0.45 -24.18
N GLU A 212 1.12 -0.81 -25.20
CA GLU A 212 0.99 0.00 -26.42
C GLU A 212 0.31 1.34 -26.12
N LYS A 213 -0.80 1.31 -25.36
CA LYS A 213 -1.54 2.54 -25.00
C LYS A 213 -0.71 3.51 -24.15
N TYR A 214 0.17 2.99 -23.28
CA TYR A 214 1.03 3.76 -22.40
C TYR A 214 2.52 3.59 -22.75
N LYS A 215 2.86 3.70 -24.04
CA LYS A 215 4.21 3.47 -24.56
C LYS A 215 5.33 4.33 -23.93
N ASP A 216 4.98 5.50 -23.40
CA ASP A 216 5.93 6.40 -22.74
C ASP A 216 6.22 6.00 -21.29
N ASN A 217 5.53 4.97 -20.78
CA ASN A 217 5.68 4.45 -19.43
C ASN A 217 6.59 3.21 -19.42
N ASN A 218 7.52 3.14 -18.46
CA ASN A 218 8.43 2.02 -18.31
C ASN A 218 7.79 0.91 -17.47
N PHE A 219 7.30 -0.13 -18.13
CA PHE A 219 6.65 -1.25 -17.44
C PHE A 219 7.62 -2.36 -17.07
N LEU A 220 7.76 -2.64 -15.78
CA LEU A 220 8.42 -3.83 -15.27
C LEU A 220 7.62 -5.07 -15.70
N HIS A 221 8.32 -6.09 -16.20
CA HIS A 221 7.67 -7.29 -16.70
C HIS A 221 7.00 -8.08 -15.56
N SER A 222 5.76 -8.54 -15.77
CA SER A 222 4.95 -9.26 -14.77
C SER A 222 5.62 -10.56 -14.30
N ASP A 223 6.31 -11.28 -15.20
CA ASP A 223 7.14 -12.45 -14.87
C ASP A 223 8.12 -12.23 -13.71
N LEU A 224 8.70 -11.04 -13.54
CA LEU A 224 9.61 -10.77 -12.41
C LEU A 224 8.85 -10.82 -11.08
N PHE A 225 7.63 -10.27 -11.07
CA PHE A 225 6.76 -10.36 -9.90
C PHE A 225 6.32 -11.81 -9.67
N ALA A 226 5.94 -12.53 -10.73
CA ALA A 226 5.56 -13.93 -10.61
C ALA A 226 6.71 -14.82 -10.08
N ALA A 227 7.94 -14.58 -10.49
CA ALA A 227 9.12 -15.27 -9.96
C ALA A 227 9.32 -15.01 -8.46
N LYS A 228 9.11 -13.77 -8.02
CA LYS A 228 9.11 -13.40 -6.59
C LYS A 228 8.02 -14.17 -5.82
N LEU A 229 6.78 -14.14 -6.32
CA LEU A 229 5.66 -14.87 -5.72
C LEU A 229 5.92 -16.37 -5.65
N LYS A 230 6.54 -16.96 -6.68
CA LYS A 230 6.95 -18.36 -6.71
C LYS A 230 8.02 -18.67 -5.67
N SER A 231 9.03 -17.81 -5.54
CA SER A 231 10.07 -17.97 -4.53
C SER A 231 9.52 -17.90 -3.10
N GLU A 232 8.42 -17.17 -2.89
CA GLU A 232 7.79 -17.02 -1.57
C GLU A 232 6.62 -17.99 -1.33
N GLY A 233 6.13 -18.63 -2.39
CA GLY A 233 4.98 -19.53 -2.37
C GLY A 233 3.66 -18.82 -2.10
N ILE A 234 3.48 -17.62 -2.68
CA ILE A 234 2.30 -16.74 -2.53
C ILE A 234 1.54 -16.68 -3.86
N PRO A 235 0.64 -17.65 -4.17
CA PRO A 235 -0.07 -17.69 -5.45
C PRO A 235 -1.10 -16.56 -5.63
N THR A 236 -1.61 -16.02 -4.53
CA THR A 236 -2.62 -14.95 -4.52
C THR A 236 -2.15 -13.81 -3.64
N PRO A 237 -1.35 -12.86 -4.17
CA PRO A 237 -0.74 -11.83 -3.34
C PRO A 237 -1.80 -10.87 -2.79
N PRO A 238 -1.84 -10.65 -1.46
CA PRO A 238 -2.65 -9.57 -0.90
C PRO A 238 -2.15 -8.21 -1.39
N LYS A 239 -2.98 -7.17 -1.22
CA LYS A 239 -2.66 -5.79 -1.56
C LYS A 239 -1.26 -5.38 -1.07
N GLU A 240 -0.95 -5.71 0.17
CA GLU A 240 0.31 -5.38 0.83
C GLU A 240 1.53 -5.96 0.11
N VAL A 241 1.44 -7.20 -0.41
CA VAL A 241 2.54 -7.86 -1.14
C VAL A 241 2.77 -7.20 -2.50
N ILE A 242 1.70 -6.85 -3.22
CA ILE A 242 1.82 -6.12 -4.50
C ILE A 242 2.45 -4.75 -4.24
N GLN A 243 2.01 -4.08 -3.17
CA GLN A 243 2.50 -2.76 -2.79
C GLN A 243 3.98 -2.78 -2.42
N GLU A 244 4.38 -3.69 -1.53
CA GLU A 244 5.77 -3.87 -1.10
C GLU A 244 6.68 -4.22 -2.29
N TYR A 245 6.23 -5.11 -3.17
CA TYR A 245 6.97 -5.44 -4.37
C TYR A 245 7.17 -4.20 -5.25
N ALA A 246 6.11 -3.46 -5.57
CA ALA A 246 6.19 -2.26 -6.40
C ALA A 246 7.14 -1.21 -5.80
N ILE A 247 7.04 -0.94 -4.50
CA ILE A 247 7.93 -0.01 -3.78
C ILE A 247 9.38 -0.50 -3.84
N SER A 248 9.64 -1.79 -3.59
CA SER A 248 11.00 -2.37 -3.60
C SER A 248 11.68 -2.31 -4.98
N GLN A 249 10.87 -2.28 -6.05
CA GLN A 249 11.32 -2.17 -7.44
C GLN A 249 11.34 -0.71 -7.94
N ASN A 250 11.16 0.28 -7.05
CA ASN A 250 11.12 1.70 -7.39
C ASN A 250 10.04 2.04 -8.45
N LEU A 251 8.87 1.41 -8.35
CA LEU A 251 7.73 1.69 -9.22
C LEU A 251 6.81 2.70 -8.53
N GLY A 252 6.47 3.81 -9.20
CA GLY A 252 5.57 4.83 -8.65
C GLY A 252 4.09 4.50 -8.85
N THR A 253 3.75 3.66 -9.82
CA THR A 253 2.34 3.31 -10.11
C THR A 253 2.14 1.82 -10.44
N ILE A 254 0.92 1.34 -10.25
CA ILE A 254 0.47 -0.01 -10.57
C ILE A 254 -0.78 0.09 -11.45
N PHE A 255 -0.81 -0.65 -12.54
CA PHE A 255 -1.90 -0.65 -13.51
C PHE A 255 -2.69 -1.94 -13.34
N PHE A 256 -3.93 -1.84 -12.88
CA PHE A 256 -4.85 -2.98 -12.79
C PHE A 256 -5.80 -2.95 -13.99
N ILE A 257 -5.80 -4.03 -14.78
CA ILE A 257 -6.76 -4.19 -15.87
C ILE A 257 -7.88 -5.04 -15.33
N ILE A 258 -9.06 -4.44 -15.20
CA ILE A 258 -10.27 -5.09 -14.71
C ILE A 258 -11.33 -4.85 -15.79
N ASP A 259 -11.85 -5.93 -16.36
CA ASP A 259 -12.69 -5.87 -17.56
C ASP A 259 -12.04 -5.04 -18.69
N ASN A 260 -12.67 -3.96 -19.17
CA ASN A 260 -12.14 -3.00 -20.16
C ASN A 260 -11.53 -1.76 -19.50
N THR A 261 -11.39 -1.72 -18.18
CA THR A 261 -10.93 -0.53 -17.47
C THR A 261 -9.53 -0.73 -16.92
N ILE A 262 -8.65 0.21 -17.24
CA ILE A 262 -7.35 0.38 -16.61
C ILE A 262 -7.55 1.28 -15.41
N TYR A 263 -7.22 0.78 -14.23
CA TYR A 263 -7.10 1.57 -13.01
C TYR A 263 -5.62 1.84 -12.76
N VAL A 264 -5.24 3.12 -12.78
CA VAL A 264 -3.88 3.54 -12.43
C VAL A 264 -3.84 3.88 -10.96
N VAL A 265 -3.01 3.16 -10.21
CA VAL A 265 -2.97 3.18 -8.75
C VAL A 265 -1.60 3.67 -8.28
N ASP A 266 -1.57 4.55 -7.29
CA ASP A 266 -0.32 4.98 -6.64
C ASP A 266 0.30 3.82 -5.88
N SER A 267 1.59 3.53 -6.07
CA SER A 267 2.22 2.38 -5.41
C SER A 267 2.41 2.55 -3.90
N LYS A 268 2.48 3.78 -3.38
CA LYS A 268 2.75 4.04 -1.95
C LYS A 268 1.48 4.19 -1.12
N THR A 269 0.43 4.73 -1.70
CA THR A 269 -0.86 4.94 -1.02
C THR A 269 -1.93 3.95 -1.43
N PHE A 270 -1.73 3.26 -2.56
CA PHE A 270 -2.70 2.39 -3.20
C PHE A 270 -4.01 3.11 -3.58
N ALA A 271 -3.93 4.43 -3.74
CA ALA A 271 -5.04 5.25 -4.20
C ALA A 271 -5.25 5.07 -5.70
N ILE A 272 -6.50 4.95 -6.13
CA ILE A 272 -6.82 5.04 -7.56
C ILE A 272 -6.61 6.48 -7.99
N LEU A 273 -5.61 6.69 -8.83
CA LEU A 273 -5.27 8.00 -9.36
C LEU A 273 -6.08 8.29 -10.62
N ASP A 274 -6.16 7.37 -11.57
CA ASP A 274 -6.79 7.59 -12.87
C ASP A 274 -7.53 6.33 -13.33
N LYS A 275 -8.47 6.50 -14.25
CA LYS A 275 -9.09 5.39 -14.97
C LYS A 275 -9.15 5.67 -16.46
N ASP A 276 -9.02 4.63 -17.27
CA ASP A 276 -9.11 4.74 -18.71
C ASP A 276 -9.65 3.44 -19.34
N ILE A 277 -10.27 3.53 -20.51
CA ILE A 277 -10.87 2.38 -21.20
C ILE A 277 -9.86 1.76 -22.16
N ILE A 278 -9.70 0.44 -22.14
CA ILE A 278 -8.85 -0.31 -23.05
C ILE A 278 -9.68 -1.30 -23.87
N SER A 279 -9.27 -1.51 -25.11
CA SER A 279 -9.83 -2.54 -25.99
C SER A 279 -8.76 -3.60 -26.25
N TYR A 280 -9.12 -4.86 -26.04
CA TYR A 280 -8.28 -6.03 -26.33
C TYR A 280 -9.20 -7.23 -26.62
N ASN A 281 -8.65 -8.30 -27.20
CA ASN A 281 -9.44 -9.49 -27.46
C ASN A 281 -9.77 -10.18 -26.13
N TYR A 282 -11.04 -10.16 -25.77
CA TYR A 282 -11.51 -10.79 -24.57
C TYR A 282 -11.42 -12.30 -24.65
N ILE A 283 -10.93 -12.89 -23.58
CA ILE A 283 -10.95 -14.33 -23.34
C ILE A 283 -11.88 -14.61 -22.16
N GLU A 284 -12.73 -15.64 -22.27
CA GLU A 284 -13.67 -16.03 -21.21
C GLU A 284 -12.94 -16.41 -19.91
N ASN A 285 -11.76 -16.99 -20.09
CA ASN A 285 -10.89 -17.54 -19.06
C ASN A 285 -9.71 -16.61 -18.79
N LYS A 286 -9.59 -16.10 -17.56
CA LYS A 286 -8.53 -15.17 -17.13
C LYS A 286 -7.48 -15.90 -16.28
N ARG A 287 -6.24 -15.43 -16.33
CA ARG A 287 -5.15 -15.97 -15.49
C ARG A 287 -5.08 -15.26 -14.15
N MET A 288 -5.05 -16.02 -13.07
CA MET A 288 -4.76 -15.54 -11.72
C MET A 288 -3.33 -15.93 -11.27
N PRO A 289 -2.65 -15.09 -10.48
CA PRO A 289 -3.08 -13.76 -10.05
C PRO A 289 -3.04 -12.74 -11.20
N PHE A 290 -2.21 -12.96 -12.22
CA PHE A 290 -2.15 -12.15 -13.44
C PHE A 290 -1.48 -12.96 -14.56
N TYR A 291 -1.47 -12.41 -15.76
CA TYR A 291 -0.75 -12.97 -16.90
C TYR A 291 0.76 -12.98 -16.65
N THR A 292 1.30 -14.19 -16.61
CA THR A 292 2.73 -14.49 -16.51
C THR A 292 3.07 -15.70 -17.38
N ARG A 293 4.33 -15.79 -17.80
CA ARG A 293 4.93 -16.97 -18.44
C ARG A 293 5.68 -17.86 -17.45
N VAL A 294 5.83 -17.41 -16.19
CA VAL A 294 6.42 -18.21 -15.13
C VAL A 294 5.43 -19.32 -14.76
N GLU A 295 5.79 -20.55 -15.10
CA GLU A 295 4.98 -21.73 -14.79
C GLU A 295 4.86 -21.93 -13.28
N LYS A 296 3.64 -22.22 -12.82
CA LYS A 296 3.29 -22.77 -11.49
C LYS A 296 3.90 -22.01 -10.30
N ILE A 297 3.12 -21.10 -9.74
CA ILE A 297 3.40 -20.48 -8.44
C ILE A 297 2.90 -21.46 -7.36
N GLU A 298 3.75 -22.42 -6.99
CA GLU A 298 3.40 -23.47 -6.01
C GLU A 298 3.22 -22.90 -4.60
N LYS A 299 2.26 -23.45 -3.85
CA LYS A 299 1.97 -23.04 -2.46
C LYS A 299 3.06 -23.52 -1.52
N ASN A 300 3.52 -22.65 -0.62
CA ASN A 300 4.38 -23.06 0.48
C ASN A 300 3.57 -23.88 1.52
N ILE A 301 3.98 -25.12 1.80
CA ILE A 301 3.23 -26.04 2.67
C ILE A 301 3.19 -25.54 4.14
N PHE A 302 4.19 -24.77 4.57
CA PHE A 302 4.29 -24.24 5.93
C PHE A 302 3.42 -22.99 6.21
N THR A 303 2.95 -22.27 5.19
CA THR A 303 2.00 -21.14 5.33
C THR A 303 0.53 -21.56 5.12
N SER A 304 0.32 -22.81 4.67
CA SER A 304 -0.97 -23.32 4.17
C SER A 304 -2.11 -23.43 5.20
N MET A 305 -1.82 -23.53 6.50
CA MET A 305 -2.87 -23.77 7.50
C MET A 305 -3.56 -22.47 7.99
N LEU A 306 -2.89 -21.32 7.94
CA LEU A 306 -3.44 -20.05 8.43
C LEU A 306 -4.17 -19.25 7.34
N ASP A 307 -3.74 -19.38 6.07
CA ASP A 307 -4.30 -18.61 4.94
C ASP A 307 -5.53 -19.27 4.31
N TYR A 308 -5.68 -20.59 4.46
CA TYR A 308 -6.87 -21.34 4.02
C TYR A 308 -8.15 -20.85 4.68
N LYS A 309 -8.12 -20.61 6.01
CA LYS A 309 -9.31 -20.21 6.77
C LYS A 309 -9.70 -18.74 6.52
N SER A 310 -8.74 -17.89 6.17
CA SER A 310 -8.99 -16.49 5.80
C SER A 310 -9.65 -16.40 4.42
N TRP A 311 -9.17 -17.19 3.45
CA TRP A 311 -9.69 -17.26 2.10
C TRP A 311 -11.08 -17.89 2.04
N PHE A 312 -11.32 -19.05 2.66
CA PHE A 312 -12.67 -19.63 2.75
C PHE A 312 -13.61 -18.77 3.61
N GLY A 313 -13.11 -18.12 4.66
CA GLY A 313 -13.90 -17.16 5.45
C GLY A 313 -14.29 -15.92 4.64
N PHE A 314 -13.42 -15.43 3.76
CA PHE A 314 -13.67 -14.33 2.82
C PHE A 314 -14.63 -14.75 1.70
N LEU A 315 -14.43 -15.93 1.10
CA LEU A 315 -15.30 -16.48 0.07
C LEU A 315 -16.70 -16.78 0.60
N ASN A 316 -16.84 -17.46 1.74
CA ASN A 316 -18.15 -17.77 2.34
C ASN A 316 -18.92 -16.50 2.73
N LYS A 317 -18.21 -15.43 3.11
CA LYS A 317 -18.79 -14.12 3.41
C LYS A 317 -19.24 -13.36 2.15
N ILE A 318 -18.62 -13.61 1.00
CA ILE A 318 -18.94 -12.98 -0.29
C ILE A 318 -19.99 -13.76 -1.08
N PHE A 319 -20.00 -15.09 -0.99
CA PHE A 319 -20.82 -15.95 -1.83
C PHE A 319 -22.00 -16.62 -1.11
N GLY A 320 -22.09 -16.54 0.23
CA GLY A 320 -23.14 -17.22 1.01
C GLY A 320 -22.91 -18.73 1.13
N ASP A 321 -23.65 -19.37 2.03
CA ASP A 321 -23.50 -20.80 2.35
C ASP A 321 -23.72 -21.67 1.09
N ASP A 322 -22.85 -22.64 0.90
CA ASP A 322 -22.46 -23.07 -0.43
C ASP A 322 -22.67 -24.58 -0.62
N THR A 323 -23.53 -24.97 -1.57
CA THR A 323 -24.09 -26.33 -1.72
C THR A 323 -23.50 -27.11 -2.92
N ARG A 324 -22.20 -27.03 -3.16
CA ARG A 324 -21.60 -27.46 -4.44
C ARG A 324 -21.14 -28.94 -4.50
N SER A 325 -21.12 -29.50 -5.72
CA SER A 325 -21.06 -30.93 -6.09
C SER A 325 -19.64 -31.48 -6.34
N GLU A 326 -19.51 -32.78 -6.65
CA GLU A 326 -18.23 -33.50 -6.89
C GLU A 326 -17.29 -32.84 -7.93
N ASP A 327 -17.81 -32.04 -8.86
CA ASP A 327 -17.01 -31.26 -9.83
C ASP A 327 -16.15 -30.18 -9.15
N GLU A 328 -16.47 -29.81 -7.92
CA GLU A 328 -15.68 -28.87 -7.13
C GLU A 328 -14.58 -29.49 -6.30
N ARG A 329 -14.72 -30.77 -5.99
CA ARG A 329 -13.60 -31.56 -5.44
C ARG A 329 -12.52 -31.75 -6.51
N LEU A 330 -12.90 -31.73 -7.79
CA LEU A 330 -11.95 -31.68 -8.91
C LEU A 330 -11.23 -30.32 -9.00
N LEU A 331 -11.93 -29.20 -8.76
CA LEU A 331 -11.30 -27.88 -8.62
C LEU A 331 -10.29 -27.80 -7.46
N GLU A 332 -10.51 -28.54 -6.37
CA GLU A 332 -9.57 -28.62 -5.24
C GLU A 332 -8.23 -29.25 -5.63
N ASN A 333 -8.26 -30.24 -6.53
CA ASN A 333 -7.07 -30.84 -7.13
C ASN A 333 -6.41 -29.93 -8.19
N GLU A 334 -7.18 -29.07 -8.87
CA GLU A 334 -6.65 -28.07 -9.81
C GLU A 334 -6.07 -26.83 -9.09
N ILE A 335 -6.62 -26.47 -7.93
CA ILE A 335 -6.07 -25.46 -7.01
C ILE A 335 -4.70 -25.90 -6.44
N ALA A 336 -4.41 -27.21 -6.43
CA ALA A 336 -3.08 -27.74 -6.12
C ALA A 336 -2.09 -27.61 -7.30
N ALA A 337 -2.53 -27.25 -8.51
CA ALA A 337 -1.73 -27.28 -9.74
C ALA A 337 -1.11 -25.93 -10.18
N GLY A 338 -1.31 -24.84 -9.44
CA GLY A 338 -0.46 -23.64 -9.52
C GLY A 338 -0.70 -22.66 -10.69
N GLU A 339 -1.69 -22.91 -11.55
CA GLU A 339 -2.23 -21.94 -12.53
C GLU A 339 -3.76 -21.97 -12.48
N LEU A 340 -4.37 -20.94 -11.89
CA LEU A 340 -5.83 -20.83 -11.85
C LEU A 340 -6.30 -20.08 -13.08
N THR A 341 -6.76 -20.84 -14.06
CA THR A 341 -7.62 -20.32 -15.11
C THR A 341 -9.01 -20.15 -14.52
N VAL A 342 -9.44 -18.90 -14.32
CA VAL A 342 -10.72 -18.58 -13.68
C VAL A 342 -11.67 -17.91 -14.64
N LYS A 343 -12.97 -18.02 -14.36
CA LYS A 343 -13.98 -17.22 -15.05
C LYS A 343 -13.66 -15.73 -14.89
N GLY A 344 -13.91 -14.96 -15.94
CA GLY A 344 -13.58 -13.54 -15.96
C GLY A 344 -14.16 -12.70 -14.83
N GLU A 345 -15.32 -13.10 -14.30
CA GLU A 345 -16.00 -12.48 -13.16
C GLU A 345 -15.22 -12.66 -11.84
N VAL A 346 -14.59 -13.82 -11.62
CA VAL A 346 -13.84 -14.11 -10.39
C VAL A 346 -12.63 -13.20 -10.27
N TYR A 347 -11.85 -13.08 -11.35
CA TYR A 347 -10.71 -12.15 -11.42
C TYR A 347 -11.16 -10.71 -11.18
N ASN A 348 -12.25 -10.29 -11.84
CA ASN A 348 -12.73 -8.91 -11.74
C ASN A 348 -13.18 -8.59 -10.31
N ASN A 349 -14.02 -9.44 -9.72
CA ASN A 349 -14.49 -9.28 -8.35
C ASN A 349 -13.31 -9.21 -7.36
N TYR A 350 -12.30 -10.07 -7.53
CA TYR A 350 -11.13 -10.07 -6.65
C TYR A 350 -10.40 -8.71 -6.65
N TYR A 351 -10.08 -8.17 -7.84
CA TYR A 351 -9.37 -6.91 -7.95
C TYR A 351 -10.25 -5.68 -7.66
N GLU A 352 -11.54 -5.71 -7.96
CA GLU A 352 -12.48 -4.65 -7.55
C GLU A 352 -12.58 -4.55 -6.03
N THR A 353 -12.66 -5.68 -5.32
CA THR A 353 -12.66 -5.70 -3.86
C THR A 353 -11.31 -5.25 -3.31
N MET A 354 -10.18 -5.70 -3.90
CA MET A 354 -8.84 -5.24 -3.50
C MET A 354 -8.66 -3.73 -3.63
N LEU A 355 -9.20 -3.15 -4.71
CA LEU A 355 -9.17 -1.71 -4.94
C LEU A 355 -10.21 -0.94 -4.11
N GLY A 356 -11.12 -1.62 -3.41
CA GLY A 356 -12.19 -0.99 -2.62
C GLY A 356 -13.30 -0.37 -3.47
N ILE A 357 -13.42 -0.79 -4.73
CA ILE A 357 -14.49 -0.36 -5.66
C ILE A 357 -15.79 -1.07 -5.31
N LYS A 358 -15.70 -2.36 -4.95
CA LYS A 358 -16.79 -3.23 -4.53
C LYS A 358 -16.59 -3.64 -3.07
N LYS A 359 -17.59 -3.40 -2.21
CA LYS A 359 -17.53 -3.68 -0.76
C LYS A 359 -18.09 -5.04 -0.42
#